data_AF-A0A7R9WUM5-F1
#
_entry.id   AF-A0A7R9WUM5-F1
#
_cell.length_a   1.000
_cell.length_b   1.000
_cell.length_c   1.000
_cell.angle_alpha   90.00
_cell.angle_beta   90.00
_cell.angle_gamma   90.00
#
_symmetry.space_group_name_H-M   'P 1'
#
loop_
_entity.id
_entity.type
_entity.pdbx_description
1 polymer ?
#
loop_
_entity_poly.entity_id
_entity_poly.type
_entity_poly.pdbx_seq_one_letter_code
_entity_poly.pdbx_strand_id
1 'polypeptide(L)'
;MPLAIVFGWPVVEEFIKGAHNMDAHFVETNPRHNLPVLLALSDIWNDIYLGSSGRIVTPFTESLAAFPALCAIMESQTCTRRNDDNGSSMALAGTTTAMTPMTTTSRIATPPVVIDGGLHNIYDGVLYQTDRTLPTELVMTLDTQVTANAIGTIGKRNMMRVFDTQDALMCSLFAQADELAFGNEARDSDNVGLDGGSAGRYGGISESGRRRDSFDWGSAAKAGSDGDASLGNRSSTVLVCSKCDAFMCGQLVAMVEHRVIVKARILGIDPFVRHVGSSFREKRTEQLREELRSIMEQDTIDEDEDDDGDGHGSGGTGNGMNLSTKTILQYYANLMKQQRAFIVANNNASISSSSINSTSR
;
A
#
# COMPACT_ATOMS: atom_id res chain seq x y z
N MET A 1 6.57 -0.26 -23.37
CA MET A 1 5.56 -0.09 -24.44
C MET A 1 4.42 0.85 -24.06
N PRO A 2 3.56 0.59 -23.05
CA PRO A 2 2.42 1.46 -22.75
C PRO A 2 2.82 2.90 -22.39
N LEU A 3 3.88 3.07 -21.59
CA LEU A 3 4.42 4.41 -21.26
C LEU A 3 4.87 5.20 -22.50
N ALA A 4 5.46 4.54 -23.49
CA ALA A 4 5.93 5.19 -24.72
C ALA A 4 4.76 5.68 -25.60
N ILE A 5 3.60 5.01 -25.52
CA ILE A 5 2.39 5.43 -26.24
C ILE A 5 1.78 6.68 -25.60
N VAL A 6 1.73 6.73 -24.25
CA VAL A 6 1.10 7.82 -23.52
C VAL A 6 1.97 9.07 -23.45
N PHE A 7 3.27 8.90 -23.18
CA PHE A 7 4.19 10.02 -22.90
C PHE A 7 5.24 10.26 -24.00
N GLY A 8 5.30 9.39 -25.01
CA GLY A 8 6.32 9.43 -26.04
C GLY A 8 7.65 8.77 -25.64
N TRP A 9 8.47 8.45 -26.64
CA TRP A 9 9.78 7.85 -26.42
C TRP A 9 10.77 8.73 -25.62
N PRO A 10 10.86 10.06 -25.81
CA PRO A 10 11.82 10.89 -25.07
C PRO A 10 11.68 10.79 -23.54
N VAL A 11 10.44 10.72 -23.04
CA VAL A 11 10.14 10.57 -21.61
C VAL A 11 10.55 9.19 -21.11
N VAL A 12 10.30 8.14 -21.89
CA VAL A 12 10.73 6.77 -21.55
C VAL A 12 12.25 6.65 -21.57
N GLU A 13 12.93 7.30 -22.50
CA GLU A 13 14.40 7.33 -22.54
C GLU A 13 14.98 8.00 -21.29
N GLU A 14 14.38 9.12 -20.84
CA GLU A 14 14.76 9.78 -19.59
C GLU A 14 14.52 8.88 -18.37
N PHE A 15 13.40 8.16 -18.33
CA PHE A 15 13.13 7.15 -17.30
C PHE A 15 14.19 6.06 -17.26
N ILE A 16 14.56 5.49 -18.40
CA ILE A 16 15.59 4.45 -18.48
C ILE A 16 16.96 4.99 -18.05
N LYS A 17 17.30 6.24 -18.41
CA LYS A 17 18.53 6.90 -17.94
C LYS A 17 18.55 7.06 -16.41
N GLY A 18 17.41 7.37 -15.82
CA GLY A 18 17.23 7.42 -14.37
C GLY A 18 17.47 6.08 -13.69
N ALA A 19 16.85 5.02 -14.20
CA ALA A 19 17.07 3.66 -13.71
C ALA A 19 18.54 3.25 -13.80
N HIS A 20 19.16 3.45 -14.98
CA HIS A 20 20.57 3.15 -15.20
C HIS A 20 21.50 3.94 -14.26
N ASN A 21 21.17 5.19 -13.94
CA ASN A 21 21.95 5.98 -12.98
C ASN A 21 21.95 5.36 -11.57
N MET A 22 20.80 4.86 -11.11
CA MET A 22 20.71 4.15 -9.84
C MET A 22 21.39 2.78 -9.89
N ASP A 23 21.33 2.08 -11.03
CA ASP A 23 22.08 0.83 -11.24
C ASP A 23 23.59 1.05 -11.11
N ALA A 24 24.11 2.11 -11.76
CA ALA A 24 25.51 2.48 -11.67
C ALA A 24 25.91 2.81 -10.23
N HIS A 25 25.09 3.61 -9.52
CA HIS A 25 25.29 3.88 -8.09
C HIS A 25 25.32 2.60 -7.25
N PHE A 26 24.44 1.65 -7.55
CA PHE A 26 24.39 0.38 -6.82
C PHE A 26 25.66 -0.46 -7.00
N VAL A 27 26.25 -0.46 -8.21
CA VAL A 27 27.45 -1.27 -8.52
C VAL A 27 28.75 -0.58 -8.10
N GLU A 28 28.86 0.72 -8.33
CA GLU A 28 30.12 1.46 -8.22
C GLU A 28 30.34 2.04 -6.81
N THR A 29 29.27 2.36 -6.08
CA THR A 29 29.37 3.04 -4.78
C THR A 29 29.71 2.07 -3.66
N ASN A 30 30.59 2.50 -2.75
CA ASN A 30 30.91 1.77 -1.52
C ASN A 30 29.62 1.38 -0.77
N PRO A 31 29.46 0.12 -0.31
CA PRO A 31 28.26 -0.32 0.40
C PRO A 31 27.81 0.57 1.57
N ARG A 32 28.75 1.26 2.25
CA ARG A 32 28.43 2.19 3.36
C ARG A 32 27.74 3.48 2.91
N HIS A 33 27.81 3.81 1.62
CA HIS A 33 27.17 4.98 1.00
C HIS A 33 26.16 4.56 -0.07
N ASN A 34 25.84 3.27 -0.15
CA ASN A 34 24.97 2.71 -1.17
C ASN A 34 23.52 2.73 -0.65
N LEU A 35 22.68 3.56 -1.28
CA LEU A 35 21.33 3.86 -0.80
C LEU A 35 20.45 2.60 -0.75
N PRO A 36 20.31 1.80 -1.82
CA PRO A 36 19.58 0.53 -1.76
C PRO A 36 20.06 -0.42 -0.65
N VAL A 37 21.38 -0.51 -0.43
CA VAL A 37 21.96 -1.37 0.62
C VAL A 37 21.60 -0.88 2.01
N LEU A 38 21.72 0.42 2.28
CA LEU A 38 21.39 1.00 3.58
C LEU A 38 19.89 0.84 3.90
N LEU A 39 19.01 1.06 2.92
CA LEU A 39 17.57 0.86 3.09
C LEU A 39 17.25 -0.61 3.38
N ALA A 40 17.87 -1.54 2.66
CA ALA A 40 17.66 -2.98 2.89
C ALA A 40 18.15 -3.42 4.29
N LEU A 41 19.30 -2.90 4.74
CA LEU A 41 19.83 -3.19 6.07
C LEU A 41 18.94 -2.60 7.18
N SER A 42 18.42 -1.38 6.98
CA SER A 42 17.45 -0.77 7.90
C SER A 42 16.17 -1.60 8.01
N ASP A 43 15.65 -2.10 6.89
CA ASP A 43 14.47 -2.98 6.90
C ASP A 43 14.73 -4.27 7.68
N ILE A 44 15.86 -4.93 7.43
CA ILE A 44 16.24 -6.17 8.10
C ILE A 44 16.44 -5.94 9.60
N TRP A 45 17.06 -4.83 9.97
CA TRP A 45 17.25 -4.47 11.38
C TRP A 45 15.91 -4.31 12.09
N ASN A 46 15.01 -3.53 11.51
CA ASN A 46 13.69 -3.27 12.09
C ASN A 46 12.83 -4.55 12.16
N ASP A 47 12.86 -5.38 11.12
CA ASP A 47 12.02 -6.58 11.05
C ASP A 47 12.56 -7.71 11.94
N ILE A 48 13.83 -8.09 11.80
CA ILE A 48 14.41 -9.24 12.50
C ILE A 48 14.77 -8.90 13.95
N TYR A 49 15.43 -7.76 14.18
CA TYR A 49 15.99 -7.45 15.49
C TYR A 49 15.03 -6.68 16.38
N LEU A 50 14.28 -5.71 15.81
CA LEU A 50 13.25 -4.97 16.56
C LEU A 50 11.88 -5.65 16.51
N GLY A 51 11.71 -6.68 15.69
CA GLY A 51 10.48 -7.47 15.62
C GLY A 51 9.30 -6.77 14.95
N SER A 52 9.53 -5.66 14.25
CA SER A 52 8.50 -4.90 13.55
C SER A 52 8.01 -5.65 12.31
N SER A 53 6.81 -6.24 12.40
CA SER A 53 6.29 -7.16 11.37
C SER A 53 5.63 -6.45 10.16
N GLY A 54 6.04 -5.22 9.86
CA GLY A 54 5.47 -4.40 8.79
C GLY A 54 6.17 -3.05 8.66
N ARG A 55 6.04 -2.41 7.50
CA ARG A 55 6.58 -1.07 7.21
C ARG A 55 5.49 -0.23 6.55
N ILE A 56 5.29 0.99 7.01
CA ILE A 56 4.34 1.94 6.40
C ILE A 56 5.10 2.83 5.42
N VAL A 57 4.56 2.99 4.21
CA VAL A 57 5.09 3.93 3.22
C VAL A 57 4.08 5.03 3.02
N THR A 58 4.47 6.25 3.34
CA THR A 58 3.60 7.42 3.31
C THR A 58 4.13 8.44 2.29
N PRO A 59 3.45 8.58 1.14
CA PRO A 59 3.71 9.69 0.24
C PRO A 59 3.10 11.00 0.77
N PHE A 60 3.90 12.06 0.77
CA PHE A 60 3.48 13.45 1.04
C PHE A 60 3.21 14.25 -0.23
N THR A 61 3.32 13.60 -1.39
CA THR A 61 3.02 14.17 -2.70
C THR A 61 2.12 13.22 -3.46
N GLU A 62 1.01 13.75 -4.01
CA GLU A 62 0.01 12.98 -4.74
C GLU A 62 0.60 12.19 -5.92
N SER A 63 1.61 12.75 -6.56
CA SER A 63 2.36 12.14 -7.66
C SER A 63 2.98 10.78 -7.31
N LEU A 64 3.26 10.53 -6.04
CA LEU A 64 3.84 9.29 -5.51
C LEU A 64 2.81 8.41 -4.80
N ALA A 65 1.51 8.65 -4.96
CA ALA A 65 0.45 7.85 -4.34
C ALA A 65 0.53 6.35 -4.69
N ALA A 66 1.06 6.00 -5.86
CA ALA A 66 1.24 4.60 -6.28
C ALA A 66 2.57 3.98 -5.80
N PHE A 67 3.47 4.75 -5.20
CA PHE A 67 4.77 4.27 -4.74
C PHE A 67 4.70 3.19 -3.65
N PRO A 68 3.80 3.28 -2.64
CA PRO A 68 3.61 2.20 -1.68
C PRO A 68 3.23 0.88 -2.33
N ALA A 69 2.35 0.91 -3.34
CA ALA A 69 1.93 -0.28 -4.08
C ALA A 69 3.09 -0.91 -4.85
N LEU A 70 3.96 -0.11 -5.47
CA LEU A 70 5.19 -0.59 -6.11
C LEU A 70 6.07 -1.32 -5.08
N CYS A 71 6.34 -0.70 -3.94
CA CYS A 71 7.14 -1.30 -2.87
C CYS A 71 6.55 -2.63 -2.39
N ALA A 72 5.23 -2.68 -2.17
CA ALA A 72 4.53 -3.88 -1.73
C ALA A 72 4.63 -5.02 -2.75
N ILE A 73 4.44 -4.72 -4.03
CA ILE A 73 4.56 -5.72 -5.10
C ILE A 73 5.99 -6.25 -5.19
N MET A 74 6.98 -5.35 -5.20
CA MET A 74 8.39 -5.74 -5.33
C MET A 74 8.85 -6.59 -4.14
N GLU A 75 8.50 -6.19 -2.90
CA GLU A 75 8.83 -6.98 -1.71
C GLU A 75 8.09 -8.33 -1.70
N SER A 76 6.80 -8.35 -2.01
CA SER A 76 6.01 -9.58 -2.01
C SER A 76 6.49 -10.56 -3.09
N GLN A 77 6.91 -10.10 -4.27
CA GLN A 77 7.36 -11.00 -5.32
C GLN A 77 8.79 -11.50 -5.12
N THR A 78 9.65 -10.69 -4.51
CA THR A 78 11.10 -10.95 -4.43
C THR A 78 11.51 -11.61 -3.12
N CYS A 79 10.87 -11.22 -2.00
CA CYS A 79 11.27 -11.65 -0.66
C CYS A 79 10.36 -12.73 -0.08
N THR A 80 9.39 -13.25 -0.83
CA THR A 80 8.52 -14.33 -0.34
C THR A 80 9.27 -15.66 -0.37
N ARG A 81 9.38 -16.30 0.81
CA ARG A 81 9.95 -17.64 0.94
C ARG A 81 8.86 -18.66 1.24
N ARG A 82 8.87 -19.80 0.53
CA ARG A 82 8.12 -20.99 0.91
C ARG A 82 9.08 -21.99 1.56
N ASN A 83 8.65 -22.62 2.64
CA ASN A 83 9.33 -23.82 3.14
C ASN A 83 8.90 -24.98 2.24
N ASP A 84 9.86 -25.74 1.69
CA ASP A 84 9.52 -27.01 1.08
C ASP A 84 8.97 -27.94 2.17
N ASP A 85 8.11 -28.88 1.76
CA ASP A 85 7.43 -29.83 2.65
C ASP A 85 8.43 -30.75 3.42
N ASN A 86 9.73 -30.68 3.07
CA ASN A 86 10.85 -31.36 3.73
C ASN A 86 11.65 -30.49 4.72
N GLY A 87 11.18 -29.27 5.04
CA GLY A 87 11.89 -28.34 5.95
C GLY A 87 13.20 -27.78 5.38
N SER A 88 13.56 -28.16 4.16
CA SER A 88 14.68 -27.60 3.42
C SER A 88 14.20 -26.29 2.81
N SER A 89 14.79 -25.18 3.24
CA SER A 89 14.64 -23.93 2.53
C SER A 89 15.12 -24.11 1.09
N MET A 90 14.46 -23.50 0.11
CA MET A 90 15.14 -23.07 -1.11
C MET A 90 16.15 -21.98 -0.73
N ALA A 91 17.20 -22.38 -0.01
CA ALA A 91 18.39 -21.57 0.17
C ALA A 91 19.10 -21.57 -1.19
N LEU A 92 19.64 -20.41 -1.56
CA LEU A 92 20.53 -20.31 -2.71
C LEU A 92 21.59 -21.43 -2.62
N ALA A 93 21.72 -22.23 -3.68
CA ALA A 93 22.63 -23.37 -3.72
C ALA A 93 24.05 -22.94 -3.32
N GLY A 94 24.55 -23.49 -2.21
CA GLY A 94 25.89 -23.22 -1.68
C GLY A 94 25.97 -22.31 -0.44
N THR A 95 24.87 -21.68 -0.01
CA THR A 95 24.85 -20.93 1.27
C THR A 95 24.26 -21.78 2.40
N THR A 96 25.12 -22.45 3.15
CA THR A 96 24.77 -23.00 4.47
C THR A 96 24.39 -21.85 5.38
N THR A 97 23.10 -21.69 5.67
CA THR A 97 22.58 -20.60 6.52
C THR A 97 22.99 -20.84 7.97
N ALA A 98 24.19 -20.37 8.35
CA ALA A 98 24.67 -20.34 9.73
C ALA A 98 24.14 -19.09 10.48
N MET A 99 22.89 -18.70 10.23
CA MET A 99 22.18 -17.76 11.11
C MET A 99 21.24 -18.60 11.97
N THR A 100 21.78 -19.15 13.07
CA THR A 100 20.93 -19.61 14.17
C THR A 100 20.13 -18.41 14.68
N PRO A 101 18.79 -18.44 14.66
CA PRO A 101 17.98 -17.36 15.21
C PRO A 101 18.30 -17.24 16.70
N MET A 102 18.88 -16.10 17.09
CA MET A 102 19.08 -15.79 18.50
C MET A 102 17.71 -15.51 19.12
N THR A 103 17.25 -16.48 19.93
CA THR A 103 16.17 -16.39 20.92
C THR A 103 14.76 -16.75 20.44
N THR A 104 14.24 -17.85 21.02
CA THR A 104 12.85 -18.27 21.28
C THR A 104 11.73 -17.71 20.40
N THR A 105 11.87 -17.82 19.09
CA THR A 105 10.84 -18.23 18.13
C THR A 105 11.56 -18.29 16.80
N SER A 106 11.54 -19.43 16.14
CA SER A 106 11.95 -19.52 14.74
C SER A 106 10.98 -18.69 13.90
N ARG A 107 11.08 -17.35 13.96
CA ARG A 107 10.49 -16.48 12.95
C ARG A 107 11.27 -16.77 11.68
N ILE A 108 10.72 -17.68 10.88
CA ILE A 108 11.01 -17.78 9.47
C ILE A 108 10.97 -16.33 8.96
N ALA A 109 12.04 -15.85 8.33
CA ALA A 109 12.13 -14.49 7.83
C ALA A 109 11.07 -14.28 6.73
N THR A 110 9.84 -14.00 7.14
CA THR A 110 8.77 -13.52 6.28
C THR A 110 9.02 -12.05 6.05
N PRO A 111 9.02 -11.58 4.79
CA PRO A 111 9.21 -10.17 4.54
C PRO A 111 8.11 -9.36 5.26
N PRO A 112 8.45 -8.18 5.78
CA PRO A 112 7.47 -7.32 6.44
C PRO A 112 6.42 -6.91 5.42
N VAL A 113 5.17 -6.83 5.88
CA VAL A 113 4.08 -6.33 5.03
C VAL A 113 4.30 -4.84 4.80
N VAL A 114 4.38 -4.44 3.53
CA VAL A 114 4.36 -3.03 3.14
C VAL A 114 2.92 -2.54 3.20
N ILE A 115 2.67 -1.53 4.01
CA ILE A 115 1.36 -0.91 4.23
C ILE A 115 1.35 0.44 3.54
N ASP A 116 0.32 0.69 2.75
CA ASP A 116 0.07 2.01 2.16
C ASP A 116 -0.43 2.97 3.23
N GLY A 117 0.43 3.90 3.65
CA GLY A 117 0.12 4.92 4.64
C GLY A 117 -0.90 5.95 4.19
N GLY A 118 -1.31 5.93 2.93
CA GLY A 118 -2.13 6.98 2.33
C GLY A 118 -1.40 8.32 2.27
N LEU A 119 -2.06 9.32 1.69
CA LEU A 119 -1.50 10.67 1.62
C LEU A 119 -1.40 11.27 3.02
N HIS A 120 -0.19 11.68 3.39
CA HIS A 120 0.15 12.29 4.68
C HIS A 120 -0.29 11.49 5.91
N ASN A 121 -0.22 10.16 5.82
CA ASN A 121 -0.29 9.22 6.93
C ASN A 121 -1.65 9.10 7.63
N ILE A 122 -2.51 8.21 7.14
CA ILE A 122 -3.81 7.92 7.75
C ILE A 122 -3.72 7.13 9.06
N TYR A 123 -2.53 6.65 9.42
CA TYR A 123 -2.30 5.77 10.58
C TYR A 123 -1.76 6.48 11.81
N ASP A 124 -1.91 7.80 11.91
CA ASP A 124 -1.42 8.59 13.06
C ASP A 124 -1.83 7.99 14.42
N GLY A 125 -3.10 7.61 14.59
CA GLY A 125 -3.55 6.99 15.84
C GLY A 125 -2.82 5.68 16.16
N VAL A 126 -2.56 4.85 15.14
CA VAL A 126 -1.79 3.60 15.34
C VAL A 126 -0.33 3.90 15.64
N LEU A 127 0.25 4.87 14.93
CA LEU A 127 1.66 5.19 15.02
C LEU A 127 2.03 5.91 16.29
N TYR A 128 1.17 6.77 16.85
CA TYR A 128 1.50 7.54 18.05
C TYR A 128 0.94 6.94 19.33
N GLN A 129 -0.30 6.43 19.27
CA GLN A 129 -1.07 6.09 20.48
C GLN A 129 -1.03 4.59 20.83
N THR A 130 -0.47 3.74 19.96
CA THR A 130 -0.41 2.29 20.22
C THR A 130 1.00 1.80 20.47
N ASP A 131 1.13 0.72 21.24
CA ASP A 131 2.42 0.05 21.51
C ASP A 131 3.02 -0.65 20.28
N ARG A 132 2.32 -0.66 19.13
CA ARG A 132 2.84 -1.24 17.90
C ARG A 132 3.86 -0.30 17.26
N THR A 133 5.10 -0.77 17.17
CA THR A 133 6.17 -0.09 16.44
C THR A 133 6.20 -0.55 14.99
N LEU A 134 5.78 0.33 14.09
CA LEU A 134 5.89 0.14 12.65
C LEU A 134 6.86 1.18 12.09
N PRO A 135 8.00 0.76 11.51
CA PRO A 135 8.87 1.64 10.75
C PRO A 135 8.08 2.37 9.68
N THR A 136 8.29 3.68 9.61
CA THR A 136 7.63 4.54 8.62
C THR A 136 8.62 5.04 7.60
N GLU A 137 8.21 5.10 6.34
CA GLU A 137 8.97 5.69 5.25
C GLU A 137 8.19 6.86 4.68
N LEU A 138 8.68 8.07 4.92
CA LEU A 138 8.04 9.31 4.50
C LEU A 138 8.70 9.76 3.20
N VAL A 139 7.92 9.88 2.12
CA VAL A 139 8.45 10.17 0.78
C VAL A 139 7.84 11.45 0.22
N MET A 140 8.66 12.38 -0.25
CA MET A 140 8.21 13.67 -0.79
C MET A 140 9.13 14.19 -1.90
N THR A 141 8.63 15.11 -2.73
CA THR A 141 9.43 15.85 -3.70
C THR A 141 9.62 17.32 -3.30
N LEU A 142 10.83 17.86 -3.52
CA LEU A 142 11.17 19.26 -3.27
C LEU A 142 10.56 20.20 -4.30
N ASP A 143 10.21 19.71 -5.47
CA ASP A 143 9.47 20.45 -6.47
C ASP A 143 8.07 19.85 -6.66
N THR A 144 7.10 20.73 -6.88
CA THR A 144 5.71 20.37 -7.11
C THR A 144 5.43 20.21 -8.59
N GLN A 145 4.74 19.13 -8.97
CA GLN A 145 4.37 18.90 -10.36
C GLN A 145 3.49 20.01 -10.95
N VAL A 146 2.76 20.74 -10.10
CA VAL A 146 1.94 21.88 -10.54
C VAL A 146 2.83 23.01 -11.05
N THR A 147 3.99 23.23 -10.43
CA THR A 147 4.97 24.21 -10.92
C THR A 147 5.48 23.76 -12.29
N ALA A 148 5.91 22.50 -12.45
CA ALA A 148 6.41 22.00 -13.72
C ALA A 148 5.40 22.11 -14.89
N ASN A 149 4.11 21.86 -14.64
CA ASN A 149 3.10 21.78 -15.71
C ASN A 149 2.30 23.07 -15.94
N ALA A 150 2.34 24.03 -15.01
CA ALA A 150 1.43 25.18 -15.04
C ALA A 150 2.13 26.55 -14.93
N ILE A 151 3.47 26.59 -15.06
CA ILE A 151 4.22 27.83 -15.28
C ILE A 151 3.69 28.50 -16.57
N GLY A 152 2.82 29.49 -16.40
CA GLY A 152 2.25 30.31 -17.48
C GLY A 152 0.73 30.33 -17.55
N THR A 153 0.05 29.27 -17.10
CA THR A 153 -1.42 29.20 -17.11
C THR A 153 -2.02 29.67 -15.78
N ILE A 154 -1.30 29.44 -14.68
CA ILE A 154 -1.74 29.81 -13.34
C ILE A 154 -1.22 31.20 -12.99
N GLY A 155 -2.13 32.11 -12.62
CA GLY A 155 -1.76 33.46 -12.19
C GLY A 155 -0.86 33.46 -10.95
N LYS A 156 0.01 34.48 -10.83
CA LYS A 156 1.05 34.60 -9.78
C LYS A 156 0.55 34.32 -8.35
N ARG A 157 -0.67 34.78 -8.01
CA ARG A 157 -1.26 34.55 -6.68
C ARG A 157 -1.53 33.08 -6.39
N ASN A 158 -2.03 32.33 -7.37
CA ASN A 158 -2.34 30.92 -7.19
C ASN A 158 -1.04 30.09 -7.12
N MET A 159 -0.02 30.47 -7.88
CA MET A 159 1.30 29.84 -7.78
C MET A 159 1.94 30.03 -6.40
N MET A 160 1.81 31.22 -5.81
CA MET A 160 2.28 31.47 -4.44
C MET A 160 1.60 30.57 -3.41
N ARG A 161 0.27 30.35 -3.53
CA ARG A 161 -0.45 29.41 -2.66
C ARG A 161 0.02 27.97 -2.81
N VAL A 162 0.43 27.56 -4.01
CA VAL A 162 0.98 26.22 -4.26
C VAL A 162 2.30 26.05 -3.51
N PHE A 163 3.18 27.06 -3.53
CA PHE A 163 4.41 27.04 -2.75
C PHE A 163 4.14 27.04 -1.24
N ASP A 164 3.24 27.90 -0.75
CA ASP A 164 2.87 27.91 0.67
C ASP A 164 2.34 26.54 1.14
N THR A 165 1.57 25.87 0.27
CA THR A 165 1.05 24.52 0.54
C THR A 165 2.19 23.50 0.57
N GLN A 166 3.12 23.57 -0.38
CA GLN A 166 4.26 22.66 -0.42
C GLN A 166 5.18 22.83 0.80
N ASP A 167 5.42 24.07 1.23
CA ASP A 167 6.20 24.38 2.43
C ASP A 167 5.51 23.83 3.68
N ALA A 168 4.18 23.98 3.79
CA ALA A 168 3.41 23.40 4.88
C ALA A 168 3.51 21.86 4.91
N LEU A 169 3.48 21.21 3.74
CA LEU A 169 3.66 19.76 3.62
C LEU A 169 5.07 19.30 4.02
N MET A 170 6.11 20.04 3.63
CA MET A 170 7.49 19.75 4.05
C MET A 170 7.65 19.87 5.56
N CYS A 171 7.09 20.93 6.16
CA CYS A 171 7.08 21.12 7.62
C CYS A 171 6.34 19.99 8.33
N SER A 172 5.18 19.59 7.81
CA SER A 172 4.40 18.47 8.36
C SER A 172 5.17 17.14 8.29
N LEU A 173 5.88 16.86 7.18
CA LEU A 173 6.70 15.66 7.04
C LEU A 173 7.82 15.59 8.08
N PHE A 174 8.54 16.69 8.31
CA PHE A 174 9.59 16.72 9.32
C PHE A 174 9.06 16.67 10.75
N ALA A 175 7.95 17.37 11.02
CA ALA A 175 7.28 17.29 12.31
C ALA A 175 6.85 15.84 12.61
N GLN A 176 6.34 15.12 11.61
CA GLN A 176 5.99 13.71 11.72
C GLN A 176 7.21 12.84 12.06
N ALA A 177 8.32 13.04 11.34
CA ALA A 177 9.55 12.30 11.59
C ALA A 177 10.10 12.54 13.00
N ASP A 178 10.08 13.80 13.46
CA ASP A 178 10.53 14.21 14.79
C ASP A 178 9.63 13.66 15.89
N GLU A 179 8.31 13.70 15.73
CA GLU A 179 7.37 13.15 16.70
C GLU A 179 7.55 11.63 16.87
N LEU A 180 7.73 10.90 15.77
CA LEU A 180 8.03 9.47 15.82
C LEU A 180 9.34 9.19 16.57
N ALA A 181 10.37 10.01 16.36
CA ALA A 181 11.67 9.82 17.00
C ALA A 181 11.65 10.18 18.49
N PHE A 182 11.14 11.35 18.84
CA PHE A 182 11.27 11.93 20.18
C PHE A 182 10.04 11.70 21.06
N GLY A 183 8.86 11.56 20.48
CA GLY A 183 7.60 11.56 21.22
C GLY A 183 7.35 12.88 21.94
N ASN A 184 6.34 12.88 22.81
CA ASN A 184 5.96 14.02 23.64
C ASN A 184 5.98 13.69 25.15
N GLU A 185 6.21 12.43 25.54
CA GLU A 185 6.11 11.97 26.94
C GLU A 185 7.18 12.49 27.92
N ALA A 186 8.09 13.39 27.50
CA ALA A 186 9.15 13.89 28.39
C ALA A 186 9.53 15.37 28.22
N ARG A 187 8.74 16.17 27.49
CA ARG A 187 9.03 17.61 27.33
C ARG A 187 8.24 18.54 28.24
N ASP A 188 7.32 18.01 29.04
CA ASP A 188 6.44 18.81 29.90
C ASP A 188 6.82 18.85 31.40
N SER A 189 7.95 18.26 31.81
CA SER A 189 8.40 18.39 33.21
C SER A 189 9.71 19.14 33.43
N ASP A 190 10.60 19.29 32.44
CA ASP A 190 11.87 20.04 32.61
C ASP A 190 12.32 20.75 31.32
N ASN A 191 12.19 22.09 31.28
CA ASN A 191 12.76 23.05 30.31
C ASN A 191 12.19 23.16 28.87
N VAL A 192 11.29 24.13 28.69
CA VAL A 192 11.50 25.25 27.73
C VAL A 192 11.07 26.56 28.38
N GLY A 193 11.82 26.99 29.39
CA GLY A 193 12.03 28.41 29.63
C GLY A 193 13.01 28.93 28.58
N LEU A 194 12.50 29.41 27.44
CA LEU A 194 13.23 30.35 26.60
C LEU A 194 12.93 31.75 27.11
N ASP A 195 13.65 32.15 28.15
CA ASP A 195 13.74 33.55 28.55
C ASP A 195 14.71 34.29 27.61
N GLY A 196 14.39 35.55 27.36
CA GLY A 196 14.90 36.34 26.24
C GLY A 196 16.40 36.61 26.23
N GLY A 197 16.97 36.59 25.02
CA GLY A 197 18.36 36.97 24.77
C GLY A 197 18.65 37.33 23.31
N SER A 198 18.19 38.52 22.90
CA SER A 198 18.75 39.33 21.81
C SER A 198 18.89 38.70 20.40
N ALA A 199 17.82 38.76 19.61
CA ALA A 199 17.93 39.00 18.17
C ALA A 199 16.72 39.81 17.66
N GLY A 200 16.96 41.09 17.36
CA GLY A 200 16.31 41.81 16.26
C GLY A 200 14.81 42.07 16.32
N ARG A 201 14.44 43.29 16.71
CA ARG A 201 13.17 43.93 16.33
C ARG A 201 12.85 43.72 14.85
N TYR A 202 11.70 43.11 14.58
CA TYR A 202 10.76 43.62 13.57
C TYR A 202 9.37 43.60 14.20
N GLY A 203 8.80 44.80 14.39
CA GLY A 203 7.45 44.99 14.88
C GLY A 203 6.44 45.08 13.74
N GLY A 204 5.19 44.75 14.06
CA GLY A 204 3.99 44.88 13.22
C GLY A 204 3.53 43.53 12.66
N ILE A 205 2.27 43.12 12.70
CA ILE A 205 0.99 43.77 13.00
C ILE A 205 0.08 42.69 13.61
N SER A 206 -0.60 43.02 14.70
CA SER A 206 -1.79 42.28 15.14
C SER A 206 -2.85 42.46 14.07
N GLU A 207 -3.05 41.46 13.22
CA GLU A 207 -4.17 41.42 12.30
C GLU A 207 -5.10 40.28 12.71
N SER A 208 -6.09 40.67 13.50
CA SER A 208 -7.35 39.97 13.67
C SER A 208 -7.99 39.76 12.29
N GLY A 209 -7.65 38.66 11.64
CA GLY A 209 -8.15 38.31 10.31
C GLY A 209 -8.15 36.80 10.14
N ARG A 210 -9.06 36.10 10.82
CA ARG A 210 -9.38 34.70 10.48
C ARG A 210 -9.87 34.65 9.02
N ARG A 211 -8.97 34.37 8.08
CA ARG A 211 -9.35 33.82 6.79
C ARG A 211 -9.78 32.37 7.02
N ARG A 212 -11.08 32.11 6.86
CA ARG A 212 -11.73 30.80 7.04
C ARG A 212 -11.49 29.80 5.91
N ASP A 213 -10.55 30.06 5.01
CA ASP A 213 -10.43 29.31 3.74
C ASP A 213 -9.07 28.61 3.58
N SER A 214 -8.56 28.08 4.69
CA SER A 214 -7.42 27.17 4.73
C SER A 214 -7.93 25.86 5.32
N PHE A 215 -8.08 24.83 4.48
CA PHE A 215 -8.29 23.46 4.95
C PHE A 215 -7.04 23.08 5.74
N ASP A 216 -7.19 22.96 7.06
CA ASP A 216 -6.10 22.83 8.00
C ASP A 216 -5.61 21.37 8.00
N TRP A 217 -4.66 21.09 7.12
CA TRP A 217 -3.98 19.80 7.05
C TRP A 217 -3.14 19.62 8.32
N GLY A 218 -3.70 18.94 9.32
CA GLY A 218 -3.06 18.77 10.62
C GLY A 218 -3.63 19.62 11.75
N SER A 219 -4.92 20.00 11.69
CA SER A 219 -5.67 20.28 12.93
C SER A 219 -5.73 18.98 13.75
N ALA A 220 -4.65 18.68 14.48
CA ALA A 220 -4.71 17.88 15.67
C ALA A 220 -5.87 18.45 16.47
N ALA A 221 -6.92 17.65 16.63
CA ALA A 221 -8.03 18.03 17.48
C ALA A 221 -7.41 18.48 18.80
N LYS A 222 -7.66 19.73 19.23
CA LYS A 222 -7.13 20.25 20.50
C LYS A 222 -7.37 19.20 21.58
N ALA A 223 -6.32 18.45 21.91
CA ALA A 223 -6.43 17.36 22.85
C ALA A 223 -6.44 17.98 24.24
N GLY A 224 -7.50 17.67 24.98
CA GLY A 224 -7.50 17.86 26.42
C GLY A 224 -6.44 16.98 27.05
N SER A 225 -5.81 17.51 28.10
CA SER A 225 -4.85 16.86 28.99
C SER A 225 -5.16 15.37 29.21
N ASP A 226 -4.11 14.54 29.09
CA ASP A 226 -3.99 13.11 29.44
C ASP A 226 -4.09 12.07 28.31
N GLY A 227 -4.51 12.43 27.09
CA GLY A 227 -4.69 11.47 25.97
C GLY A 227 -3.76 11.63 24.75
N ASP A 228 -2.86 12.63 24.77
CA ASP A 228 -2.06 13.06 23.60
C ASP A 228 -0.58 12.65 23.70
N ALA A 229 -0.30 11.65 24.52
CA ALA A 229 1.04 11.20 24.80
C ALA A 229 1.56 10.32 23.65
N SER A 230 2.55 10.82 22.90
CA SER A 230 3.30 10.03 21.93
C SER A 230 4.57 9.48 22.58
N LEU A 231 4.73 8.15 22.54
CA LEU A 231 5.81 7.41 23.22
C LEU A 231 7.21 7.66 22.62
N GLY A 232 7.29 8.17 21.39
CA GLY A 232 8.56 8.33 20.66
C GLY A 232 9.27 7.00 20.39
N ASN A 233 10.57 7.06 20.08
CA ASN A 233 11.43 5.90 19.79
C ASN A 233 10.89 4.98 18.68
N ARG A 234 10.30 5.58 17.64
CA ARG A 234 9.76 4.88 16.46
C ARG A 234 10.63 5.19 15.26
N SER A 235 11.09 4.14 14.58
CA SER A 235 11.95 4.27 13.40
C SER A 235 11.20 4.96 12.26
N SER A 236 11.83 5.97 11.67
CA SER A 236 11.37 6.62 10.45
C SER A 236 12.53 6.74 9.44
N THR A 237 12.20 6.71 8.15
CA THR A 237 13.14 6.98 7.05
C THR A 237 12.51 8.04 6.17
N VAL A 238 13.23 9.14 5.95
CA VAL A 238 12.75 10.26 5.14
C VAL A 238 13.46 10.25 3.79
N LEU A 239 12.69 10.08 2.72
CA LEU A 239 13.18 10.13 1.34
C LEU A 239 12.65 11.39 0.66
N VAL A 240 13.55 12.36 0.50
CA VAL A 240 13.25 13.62 -0.18
C VAL A 240 13.92 13.60 -1.55
N CYS A 241 13.10 13.69 -2.59
CA CYS A 241 13.55 13.68 -3.98
C CYS A 241 13.50 15.10 -4.56
N SER A 242 14.32 15.40 -5.56
CA SER A 242 14.41 16.76 -6.12
C SER A 242 13.13 17.18 -6.85
N LYS A 243 12.84 16.57 -7.99
CA LYS A 243 11.64 16.84 -8.80
C LYS A 243 11.00 15.52 -9.22
N CYS A 244 9.68 15.53 -9.42
CA CYS A 244 8.95 14.36 -9.89
C CYS A 244 8.97 14.29 -11.43
N ASP A 245 10.13 13.98 -12.01
CA ASP A 245 10.30 13.77 -13.45
C ASP A 245 10.50 12.28 -13.80
N ALA A 246 10.57 11.99 -15.10
CA ALA A 246 10.76 10.62 -15.57
C ALA A 246 12.08 10.02 -15.08
N PHE A 247 13.15 10.81 -15.01
CA PHE A 247 14.46 10.39 -14.53
C PHE A 247 14.38 9.92 -13.06
N MET A 248 13.82 10.74 -12.18
CA MET A 248 13.63 10.41 -10.77
C MET A 248 12.73 9.18 -10.59
N CYS A 249 11.65 9.06 -11.37
CA CYS A 249 10.81 7.86 -11.35
C CYS A 249 11.61 6.60 -11.70
N GLY A 250 12.53 6.69 -12.68
CA GLY A 250 13.45 5.61 -13.02
C GLY A 250 14.38 5.26 -11.87
N GLN A 251 14.97 6.27 -11.21
CA GLN A 251 15.82 6.06 -10.04
C GLN A 251 15.07 5.38 -8.90
N LEU A 252 13.83 5.77 -8.61
CA LEU A 252 13.01 5.16 -7.56
C LEU A 252 12.70 3.69 -7.85
N VAL A 253 12.34 3.36 -9.09
CA VAL A 253 12.05 1.97 -9.49
C VAL A 253 13.29 1.11 -9.29
N ALA A 254 14.43 1.51 -9.86
CA ALA A 254 15.69 0.79 -9.71
C ALA A 254 16.16 0.71 -8.25
N MET A 255 15.95 1.77 -7.46
CA MET A 255 16.27 1.77 -6.03
C MET A 255 15.47 0.71 -5.28
N VAL A 256 14.15 0.63 -5.53
CA VAL A 256 13.28 -0.39 -4.90
C VAL A 256 13.69 -1.79 -5.37
N GLU A 257 13.96 -1.99 -6.66
CA GLU A 257 14.47 -3.26 -7.21
C GLU A 257 15.74 -3.73 -6.50
N HIS A 258 16.76 -2.87 -6.40
CA HIS A 258 18.01 -3.23 -5.72
C HIS A 258 17.82 -3.44 -4.22
N ARG A 259 16.99 -2.63 -3.56
CA ARG A 259 16.69 -2.77 -2.12
C ARG A 259 16.11 -4.16 -1.83
N VAL A 260 15.13 -4.61 -2.62
CA VAL A 260 14.51 -5.93 -2.40
C VAL A 260 15.44 -7.08 -2.77
N ILE A 261 16.29 -6.92 -3.80
CA ILE A 261 17.30 -7.93 -4.17
C ILE A 261 18.33 -8.08 -3.06
N VAL A 262 18.88 -6.99 -2.53
CA VAL A 262 19.83 -7.01 -1.41
C VAL A 262 19.19 -7.68 -0.19
N LYS A 263 17.96 -7.28 0.13
CA LYS A 263 17.19 -7.87 1.24
C LYS A 263 17.04 -9.38 1.07
N ALA A 264 16.53 -9.84 -0.06
CA ALA A 264 16.37 -11.26 -0.36
C ALA A 264 17.69 -12.03 -0.26
N ARG A 265 18.78 -11.48 -0.81
CA ARG A 265 20.12 -12.09 -0.74
C ARG A 265 20.63 -12.25 0.69
N ILE A 266 20.47 -11.23 1.54
CA ILE A 266 20.88 -11.30 2.95
C ILE A 266 20.04 -12.34 3.70
N LEU A 267 18.75 -12.46 3.36
CA LEU A 267 17.83 -13.45 3.94
C LEU A 267 18.03 -14.88 3.39
N GLY A 268 18.96 -15.07 2.44
CA GLY A 268 19.20 -16.37 1.80
C GLY A 268 18.08 -16.84 0.87
N ILE A 269 17.25 -15.91 0.38
CA ILE A 269 16.15 -16.15 -0.57
C ILE A 269 16.66 -15.91 -1.99
N ASP A 270 16.20 -16.69 -2.96
CA ASP A 270 16.47 -16.43 -4.38
C ASP A 270 15.48 -15.37 -4.90
N PRO A 271 15.93 -14.13 -5.21
CA PRO A 271 15.05 -13.04 -5.62
C PRO A 271 14.38 -13.24 -6.98
N PHE A 272 14.85 -14.19 -7.80
CA PHE A 272 14.38 -14.34 -9.19
C PHE A 272 13.38 -15.48 -9.37
N VAL A 273 13.13 -16.27 -8.33
CA VAL A 273 12.15 -17.36 -8.38
C VAL A 273 10.75 -16.80 -8.15
N ARG A 274 9.86 -17.00 -9.12
CA ARG A 274 8.46 -16.63 -8.95
C ARG A 274 7.74 -17.65 -8.09
N HIS A 275 7.34 -17.23 -6.90
CA HIS A 275 6.42 -17.98 -6.07
C HIS A 275 4.99 -17.62 -6.45
N VAL A 276 4.36 -18.44 -7.30
CA VAL A 276 2.93 -18.34 -7.56
C VAL A 276 2.20 -18.84 -6.30
N GLY A 277 1.17 -18.12 -5.86
CA GLY A 277 0.32 -18.51 -4.73
C GLY A 277 -0.27 -19.92 -4.89
N SER A 278 -0.96 -20.42 -3.87
CA SER A 278 -1.41 -21.81 -3.88
C SER A 278 -2.34 -22.10 -5.07
N SER A 279 -1.94 -23.07 -5.91
CA SER A 279 -2.80 -23.72 -6.93
C SER A 279 -4.08 -24.31 -6.32
N PHE A 280 -4.10 -24.47 -5.00
CA PHE A 280 -5.28 -24.79 -4.23
C PHE A 280 -6.39 -23.75 -4.34
N ARG A 281 -6.06 -22.44 -4.41
CA ARG A 281 -7.07 -21.39 -4.61
C ARG A 281 -7.77 -21.56 -5.94
N GLU A 282 -7.01 -21.78 -7.01
CA GLU A 282 -7.56 -22.01 -8.35
C GLU A 282 -8.46 -23.26 -8.37
N LYS A 283 -7.97 -24.38 -7.84
CA LYS A 283 -8.77 -25.62 -7.71
C LYS A 283 -10.06 -25.40 -6.91
N ARG A 284 -9.98 -24.68 -5.79
CA ARG A 284 -11.15 -24.37 -4.95
C ARG A 284 -12.10 -23.39 -5.63
N THR A 285 -11.59 -22.43 -6.40
CA THR A 285 -12.43 -21.53 -7.21
C THR A 285 -13.23 -22.32 -8.23
N GLU A 286 -12.61 -23.30 -8.88
CA GLU A 286 -13.32 -24.15 -9.84
C GLU A 286 -14.38 -25.03 -9.16
N GLN A 287 -14.05 -25.65 -8.02
CA GLN A 287 -15.03 -26.39 -7.21
C GLN A 287 -16.25 -25.53 -6.82
N LEU A 288 -16.02 -24.31 -6.31
CA LEU A 288 -17.10 -23.41 -5.93
C LEU A 288 -17.95 -22.95 -7.12
N ARG A 289 -17.36 -22.85 -8.33
CA ARG A 289 -18.09 -22.52 -9.55
C ARG A 289 -19.01 -23.66 -9.98
N GLU A 290 -18.54 -24.90 -9.90
CA GLU A 290 -19.34 -26.09 -10.20
C GLU A 290 -20.53 -26.22 -9.25
N GLU A 291 -20.30 -26.04 -7.94
CA GLU A 291 -21.38 -26.08 -6.95
C GLU A 291 -22.39 -24.94 -7.11
N LEU A 292 -21.91 -23.72 -7.37
CA LEU A 292 -22.80 -22.60 -7.64
C LEU A 292 -23.67 -22.87 -8.88
N ARG A 293 -23.09 -23.48 -9.92
CA ARG A 293 -23.83 -23.91 -11.11
C ARG A 293 -24.88 -24.96 -10.76
N SER A 294 -24.51 -25.99 -9.99
CA SER A 294 -25.44 -27.02 -9.51
C SER A 294 -26.62 -26.45 -8.73
N ILE A 295 -26.37 -25.52 -7.79
CA ILE A 295 -27.44 -24.87 -7.02
C ILE A 295 -28.32 -24.00 -7.92
N MET A 296 -27.75 -23.38 -8.95
CA MET A 296 -28.52 -22.62 -9.93
C MET A 296 -29.40 -23.49 -10.83
N GLU A 297 -28.97 -24.70 -11.15
CA GLU A 297 -29.67 -25.66 -12.03
C GLU A 297 -30.68 -26.54 -11.29
N GLN A 298 -30.43 -26.91 -10.03
CA GLN A 298 -31.30 -27.81 -9.25
C GLN A 298 -32.75 -27.32 -9.10
N ASP A 299 -32.99 -26.01 -8.97
CA ASP A 299 -34.37 -25.48 -8.86
C ASP A 299 -35.04 -25.21 -10.23
N THR A 300 -34.45 -25.62 -11.36
CA THR A 300 -35.11 -25.51 -12.68
C THR A 300 -35.90 -26.77 -13.05
N ILE A 301 -35.83 -27.83 -12.24
CA ILE A 301 -36.47 -29.13 -12.48
C ILE A 301 -37.75 -29.29 -11.63
N ASP A 302 -37.96 -28.46 -10.59
CA ASP A 302 -39.07 -28.61 -9.64
C ASP A 302 -40.42 -28.02 -10.10
N GLU A 303 -40.62 -27.71 -11.40
CA GLU A 303 -41.92 -27.24 -11.92
C GLU A 303 -42.75 -28.31 -12.66
N ASP A 304 -42.26 -29.55 -12.90
CA ASP A 304 -42.96 -30.52 -13.77
C ASP A 304 -43.02 -32.01 -13.32
N GLU A 305 -42.81 -32.37 -12.04
CA GLU A 305 -43.08 -33.76 -11.59
C GLU A 305 -43.87 -33.82 -10.27
N ASP A 306 -45.18 -34.09 -10.40
CA ASP A 306 -45.94 -34.85 -9.40
C ASP A 306 -45.36 -36.27 -9.36
N ASP A 307 -44.49 -36.62 -8.41
CA ASP A 307 -44.20 -38.02 -8.11
C ASP A 307 -43.96 -38.26 -6.62
N ASP A 308 -44.76 -39.19 -6.09
CA ASP A 308 -44.70 -39.73 -4.73
C ASP A 308 -43.42 -40.55 -4.57
N GLY A 309 -42.40 -40.04 -3.87
CA GLY A 309 -41.14 -40.75 -3.71
C GLY A 309 -40.39 -40.41 -2.43
N ASP A 310 -40.30 -41.40 -1.55
CA ASP A 310 -39.64 -41.43 -0.25
C ASP A 310 -38.45 -40.48 -0.06
N GLY A 311 -38.52 -39.72 1.04
CA GLY A 311 -37.44 -38.91 1.58
C GLY A 311 -36.26 -39.74 2.05
N HIS A 312 -35.48 -40.28 1.12
CA HIS A 312 -34.08 -40.56 1.35
C HIS A 312 -33.32 -39.25 1.28
N GLY A 313 -33.28 -38.56 2.42
CA GLY A 313 -32.27 -37.57 2.72
C GLY A 313 -30.90 -38.21 2.56
N SER A 314 -30.36 -38.14 1.34
CA SER A 314 -28.98 -38.47 1.03
C SER A 314 -28.13 -37.51 1.84
N GLY A 315 -27.74 -37.98 3.03
CA GLY A 315 -26.63 -37.47 3.80
C GLY A 315 -25.35 -37.69 3.00
N GLY A 316 -25.21 -36.92 1.92
CA GLY A 316 -23.99 -36.80 1.14
C GLY A 316 -22.96 -36.08 2.00
N THR A 317 -22.03 -36.87 2.51
CA THR A 317 -20.77 -36.48 3.14
C THR A 317 -20.17 -35.18 2.59
N GLY A 318 -19.76 -34.30 3.50
CA GLY A 318 -19.38 -32.90 3.27
C GLY A 318 -18.37 -32.58 2.16
N ASN A 319 -18.72 -31.57 1.35
CA ASN A 319 -17.87 -30.93 0.33
C ASN A 319 -16.64 -30.18 0.87
N GLY A 320 -16.22 -30.40 2.12
CA GLY A 320 -15.07 -29.69 2.72
C GLY A 320 -15.22 -28.16 2.73
N MET A 321 -16.44 -27.64 2.55
CA MET A 321 -16.74 -26.22 2.55
C MET A 321 -17.01 -25.72 3.97
N ASN A 322 -16.57 -24.49 4.22
CA ASN A 322 -16.98 -23.77 5.43
C ASN A 322 -18.48 -23.48 5.37
N LEU A 323 -19.18 -23.65 6.49
CA LEU A 323 -20.61 -23.38 6.63
C LEU A 323 -20.95 -21.94 6.22
N SER A 324 -20.10 -20.97 6.57
CA SER A 324 -20.29 -19.56 6.16
C SER A 324 -20.27 -19.40 4.64
N THR A 325 -19.35 -20.09 3.96
CA THR A 325 -19.28 -20.10 2.49
C THR A 325 -20.53 -20.70 1.89
N LYS A 326 -20.99 -21.85 2.41
CA LYS A 326 -22.21 -22.52 1.90
C LYS A 326 -23.45 -21.62 2.03
N THR A 327 -23.67 -21.02 3.20
CA THR A 327 -24.84 -20.16 3.43
C THR A 327 -24.84 -18.92 2.54
N ILE A 328 -23.69 -18.25 2.40
CA ILE A 328 -23.58 -17.06 1.54
C ILE A 328 -23.75 -17.44 0.07
N LEU A 329 -23.21 -18.58 -0.36
CA LEU A 329 -23.29 -19.05 -1.74
C LEU A 329 -24.73 -19.40 -2.14
N GLN A 330 -25.49 -20.04 -1.24
CA GLN A 330 -26.92 -20.29 -1.44
C GLN A 330 -27.74 -18.99 -1.52
N TYR A 331 -27.49 -18.04 -0.62
CA TYR A 331 -28.16 -16.74 -0.66
C TYR A 331 -27.85 -15.97 -1.96
N TYR A 332 -26.59 -15.96 -2.38
CA TYR A 332 -26.15 -15.36 -3.64
C TYR A 332 -26.82 -16.01 -4.85
N ALA A 333 -26.91 -17.35 -4.88
CA ALA A 333 -27.58 -18.07 -5.96
C ALA A 333 -29.05 -17.66 -6.10
N ASN A 334 -29.79 -17.58 -4.98
CA ASN A 334 -31.20 -17.16 -4.98
C ASN A 334 -31.38 -15.71 -5.47
N LEU A 335 -30.51 -14.79 -5.02
CA LEU A 335 -30.54 -13.39 -5.46
C LEU A 335 -30.26 -13.29 -6.97
N MET A 336 -29.29 -14.04 -7.48
CA MET A 336 -28.95 -14.05 -8.91
C MET A 336 -30.04 -14.68 -9.77
N LYS A 337 -30.73 -15.71 -9.29
CA LYS A 337 -31.91 -16.28 -9.97
C LYS A 337 -33.00 -15.23 -10.14
N GLN A 338 -33.35 -14.52 -9.07
CA GLN A 338 -34.35 -13.45 -9.11
C GLN A 338 -33.97 -12.33 -10.09
N GLN A 339 -32.70 -11.90 -10.08
CA GLN A 339 -32.22 -10.89 -11.03
C GLN A 339 -32.25 -11.37 -12.48
N ARG A 340 -31.85 -12.62 -12.75
CA ARG A 340 -31.90 -13.20 -14.10
C ARG A 340 -33.33 -13.35 -14.60
N ALA A 341 -34.24 -13.85 -13.77
CA ALA A 341 -35.66 -13.96 -14.09
C ALA A 341 -36.27 -12.58 -14.41
N PHE A 342 -35.95 -11.56 -13.62
CA PHE A 342 -36.37 -10.19 -13.87
C PHE A 342 -35.86 -9.64 -15.21
N ILE A 343 -34.59 -9.85 -15.55
CA ILE A 343 -34.00 -9.40 -16.83
C ILE A 343 -34.66 -10.11 -18.02
N VAL A 344 -34.88 -11.43 -17.91
CA VAL A 344 -35.54 -12.21 -18.98
C VAL A 344 -36.98 -11.74 -19.19
N ALA A 345 -37.73 -11.52 -18.12
CA ALA A 345 -39.11 -11.01 -18.20
C ALA A 345 -39.17 -9.62 -18.87
N ASN A 346 -38.22 -8.74 -18.56
CA ASN A 346 -38.19 -7.38 -19.13
C ASN A 346 -37.75 -7.37 -20.60
N ASN A 347 -36.82 -8.26 -20.99
CA ASN A 347 -36.44 -8.44 -22.40
C ASN A 347 -37.60 -9.03 -23.23
N ASN A 348 -38.36 -9.98 -22.68
CA ASN A 348 -39.53 -10.52 -23.39
C ASN A 348 -40.66 -9.48 -23.56
N ALA A 349 -40.85 -8.57 -22.59
CA ALA A 349 -41.80 -7.47 -22.69
C ALA A 349 -41.41 -6.39 -23.74
N SER A 350 -40.10 -6.16 -23.94
CA SER A 350 -39.61 -5.26 -24.99
C SER A 350 -39.70 -5.86 -26.40
N ILE A 351 -39.54 -7.19 -26.54
CA ILE A 351 -39.70 -7.89 -27.82
C ILE A 351 -41.18 -7.92 -28.24
N SER A 352 -42.11 -8.20 -27.32
CA SER A 352 -43.55 -8.24 -27.63
C SER A 352 -44.09 -6.87 -28.05
N SER A 353 -43.68 -5.77 -27.39
CA SER A 353 -44.05 -4.41 -27.79
C SER A 353 -43.46 -3.96 -29.14
N SER A 354 -42.29 -4.47 -29.53
CA SER A 354 -41.71 -4.20 -30.86
C SER A 354 -42.39 -4.96 -32.01
N SER A 355 -42.91 -6.17 -31.75
CA SER A 355 -43.64 -6.97 -32.74
C SER A 355 -45.00 -6.38 -33.13
N ILE A 356 -45.69 -5.73 -32.18
CA ILE A 356 -47.01 -5.12 -32.38
C ILE A 356 -46.96 -3.89 -33.32
N ASN A 357 -45.81 -3.22 -33.43
CA ASN A 357 -45.64 -2.05 -34.31
C ASN A 357 -45.18 -2.40 -35.74
N SER A 358 -45.00 -3.68 -36.08
CA SER A 358 -44.51 -4.11 -37.41
C SER A 358 -45.60 -4.66 -38.35
N THR A 359 -46.83 -4.82 -37.90
CA THR A 359 -47.97 -5.36 -38.68
C THR A 359 -48.99 -4.31 -39.12
N SER A 360 -48.69 -3.01 -39.00
CA SER A 360 -49.54 -1.92 -39.53
C SER A 360 -48.80 -1.03 -40.53
N ARG A 361 -48.48 -1.56 -41.71
CA ARG A 361 -48.24 -0.75 -42.91
C ARG A 361 -48.79 -1.39 -44.17
#